data_AF-A0A2V5NIK3-F1
#
_entry.id   AF-A0A2V5NIK3-F1
#
_cell.length_a   1.000
_cell.length_b   1.000
_cell.length_c   1.000
_cell.angle_alpha   90.00
_cell.angle_beta   90.00
_cell.angle_gamma   90.00
#
_symmetry.space_group_name_H-M   'P 1'
#
loop_
_entity.id
_entity.type
_entity.pdbx_description
1 polymer ?
#
loop_
_entity_poly.entity_id
_entity_poly.type
_entity_poly.pdbx_seq_one_letter_code
_entity_poly.pdbx_strand_id
1 'polypeptide(L)'
;MAAPDFWNNRERAQADVDEVSRLRSLINPFHELEREIEDFDALHQLAAEEKNESHRAQAEREVLSEHDRLMHKLEEFELRQFLSGESDRSNAFITIHSGAGGTESCDWADMLLRMYQRWIERSGL
;
A
#
# COMPACT_ATOMS: atom_id res chain seq x y z
N MET A 1 21.25 10.57 14.33
CA MET A 1 21.94 9.26 14.45
C MET A 1 23.47 9.34 14.36
N ALA A 2 24.07 10.24 13.56
CA ALA A 2 25.54 10.32 13.41
C ALA A 2 26.27 11.05 14.56
N ALA A 3 25.54 11.62 15.53
CA ALA A 3 26.13 12.28 16.68
C ALA A 3 26.70 11.24 17.67
N PRO A 4 27.88 11.45 18.26
CA PRO A 4 28.55 10.46 19.11
C PRO A 4 27.77 10.07 20.37
N ASP A 5 26.93 10.98 20.86
CA ASP A 5 26.15 10.88 22.09
C ASP A 5 24.75 10.30 21.89
N PHE A 6 24.31 10.13 20.64
CA PHE A 6 22.97 9.65 20.29
C PHE A 6 22.64 8.31 20.95
N TRP A 7 23.62 7.39 21.02
CA TRP A 7 23.43 6.05 21.58
C TRP A 7 23.60 5.98 23.10
N ASN A 8 23.95 7.08 23.77
CA ASN A 8 24.11 7.10 25.23
C ASN A 8 22.80 6.88 25.98
N ASN A 9 21.66 7.26 25.37
CA ASN A 9 20.33 6.95 25.87
C ASN A 9 19.61 6.03 24.88
N ARG A 10 19.66 4.72 25.16
CA ARG A 10 19.12 3.68 24.28
C ARG A 10 17.61 3.79 24.07
N GLU A 11 16.84 4.17 25.10
CA GLU A 11 15.38 4.33 24.99
C GLU A 11 15.01 5.47 24.05
N ARG A 12 15.66 6.63 24.20
CA ARG A 12 15.47 7.78 23.29
C ARG A 12 15.92 7.46 21.86
N ALA A 13 17.09 6.84 21.71
CA ALA A 13 17.61 6.47 20.41
C ALA A 13 16.67 5.51 19.67
N GLN A 14 16.07 4.55 20.38
CA GLN A 14 15.11 3.61 19.80
C GLN A 14 13.84 4.33 19.33
N ALA A 15 13.27 5.20 20.17
CA ALA A 15 12.09 5.98 19.81
C ALA A 15 12.33 6.85 18.56
N ASP A 16 13.48 7.52 18.48
CA ASP A 16 13.85 8.31 17.31
C ASP A 16 14.03 7.46 16.05
N VAL A 17 14.62 6.26 16.17
CA VAL A 17 14.79 5.33 15.04
C VAL A 17 13.43 4.81 14.55
N ASP A 18 12.54 4.47 15.49
CA ASP A 18 11.18 4.00 15.17
C ASP A 18 10.38 5.09 14.45
N GLU A 19 10.50 6.34 14.91
CA GLU A 19 9.85 7.49 14.27
C GLU A 19 10.43 7.78 12.88
N VAL A 20 11.75 7.74 12.72
CA VAL A 20 12.38 7.88 11.39
C VAL A 20 11.93 6.77 10.45
N SER A 21 11.85 5.53 10.94
CA SER A 21 11.34 4.39 10.17
C SER A 21 9.89 4.61 9.76
N ARG A 22 9.06 5.12 10.69
CA ARG A 22 7.65 5.46 10.46
C ARG A 22 7.49 6.50 9.36
N LEU A 23 8.26 7.59 9.42
CA LEU A 23 8.22 8.67 8.43
C LEU A 23 8.75 8.19 7.06
N ARG A 24 9.84 7.42 7.04
CA ARG A 24 10.37 6.84 5.81
C ARG A 24 9.39 5.90 5.12
N SER A 25 8.64 5.11 5.87
CA SER A 25 7.63 4.22 5.26
C SER A 25 6.46 4.99 4.63
N LEU A 26 6.27 6.27 4.97
CA LEU A 26 5.27 7.14 4.34
C LEU A 26 5.84 7.86 3.11
N ILE A 27 7.09 8.33 3.19
CA ILE A 27 7.72 9.17 2.15
C ILE A 27 8.36 8.33 1.04
N ASN A 28 9.00 7.20 1.34
CA ASN A 28 9.71 6.42 0.34
C ASN A 28 8.78 5.89 -0.78
N PRO A 29 7.58 5.36 -0.48
CA PRO A 29 6.66 4.90 -1.54
C PRO A 29 6.26 6.02 -2.51
N PHE A 30 6.17 7.26 -2.01
CA PHE A 30 5.88 8.42 -2.86
C PHE A 30 7.04 8.69 -3.83
N HIS A 31 8.29 8.74 -3.35
CA HIS A 31 9.46 8.92 -4.21
C HIS A 31 9.71 7.74 -5.17
N GLU A 32 9.30 6.53 -4.80
CA GLU A 32 9.28 5.39 -5.73
C GLU A 32 8.27 5.61 -6.84
N LEU A 33 7.05 6.05 -6.51
CA LEU A 33 6.01 6.32 -7.50
C LEU A 33 6.39 7.48 -8.44
N GLU A 34 6.95 8.56 -7.91
CA GLU A 34 7.49 9.67 -8.74
C GLU A 34 8.51 9.16 -9.75
N ARG A 35 9.49 8.36 -9.32
CA ARG A 35 10.51 7.81 -10.22
C ARG A 35 9.92 6.89 -11.27
N GLU A 36 8.97 6.03 -10.91
CA GLU A 36 8.37 5.14 -11.90
C GLU A 36 7.49 5.90 -12.91
N ILE A 37 6.91 7.04 -12.54
CA ILE A 37 6.21 7.93 -13.47
C ILE A 37 7.20 8.59 -14.43
N GLU A 38 8.36 9.06 -13.94
CA GLU A 38 9.42 9.60 -14.79
C GLU A 38 9.94 8.54 -15.79
N ASP A 39 10.17 7.31 -15.32
CA ASP A 39 10.57 6.19 -16.18
C ASP A 39 9.49 5.84 -17.22
N PHE A 40 8.21 5.94 -16.84
CA PHE A 40 7.08 5.72 -17.74
C PHE A 40 6.99 6.78 -18.84
N ASP A 41 7.22 8.05 -18.51
CA ASP A 41 7.26 9.12 -19.51
C ASP A 41 8.39 8.87 -20.53
N ALA A 42 9.56 8.42 -20.06
CA ALA A 42 10.66 8.03 -20.93
C ALA A 42 10.30 6.83 -21.82
N LEU A 43 9.64 5.80 -21.27
CA LEU A 43 9.15 4.65 -22.03
C LEU A 43 8.14 5.07 -23.10
N HIS A 44 7.21 5.96 -22.75
CA HIS A 44 6.20 6.48 -23.68
C HIS A 44 6.85 7.25 -24.84
N GLN A 45 7.85 8.09 -24.54
CA GLN A 45 8.60 8.81 -25.56
C GLN A 45 9.34 7.85 -26.51
N LEU A 46 10.02 6.82 -25.96
CA LEU A 46 10.71 5.81 -26.77
C LEU A 46 9.75 5.06 -27.70
N ALA A 47 8.56 4.71 -27.22
CA ALA A 47 7.53 4.07 -28.03
C ALA A 47 7.04 5.00 -29.16
N ALA A 48 6.88 6.30 -28.89
CA ALA A 48 6.45 7.29 -29.88
C ALA A 48 7.49 7.57 -30.97
N GLU A 49 8.78 7.41 -30.66
CA GLU A 49 9.89 7.60 -31.61
C GLU A 49 10.13 6.38 -32.54
N GLU A 50 9.49 5.24 -32.26
CA GLU A 50 9.61 4.03 -33.07
C GLU A 50 8.95 4.19 -34.45
N LYS A 51 9.74 3.90 -35.50
CA LYS A 51 9.35 4.09 -36.90
C LYS A 51 8.89 2.81 -37.56
N ASN A 52 9.29 1.65 -37.05
CA ASN A 52 8.83 0.36 -37.54
C ASN A 52 7.44 0.08 -36.96
N GLU A 53 6.44 -0.04 -37.82
CA GLU A 53 5.04 -0.21 -37.41
C GLU A 53 4.79 -1.47 -36.57
N SER A 54 5.49 -2.57 -36.84
CA SER A 54 5.38 -3.80 -36.04
C SER A 54 5.98 -3.63 -34.65
N HIS A 55 7.10 -2.91 -34.53
CA HIS A 55 7.73 -2.64 -33.24
C HIS A 55 6.97 -1.58 -32.45
N ARG A 56 6.43 -0.55 -33.12
CA ARG A 56 5.60 0.49 -32.49
C ARG A 56 4.36 -0.14 -31.85
N ALA A 57 3.66 -1.03 -32.55
CA ALA A 57 2.50 -1.74 -31.98
C ALA A 57 2.86 -2.65 -30.79
N GLN A 58 4.11 -3.12 -30.68
CA GLN A 58 4.57 -3.83 -29.49
C GLN A 58 4.87 -2.85 -28.35
N ALA A 59 5.62 -1.78 -28.63
CA ALA A 59 5.96 -0.76 -27.63
C ALA A 59 4.70 -0.08 -27.05
N GLU A 60 3.69 0.22 -27.87
CA GLU A 60 2.40 0.74 -27.40
C GLU A 60 1.68 -0.21 -26.44
N ARG A 61 1.79 -1.53 -26.65
CA ARG A 61 1.22 -2.53 -25.71
C ARG A 61 1.97 -2.58 -24.39
N GLU A 62 3.29 -2.43 -24.43
CA GLU A 62 4.12 -2.35 -23.22
C GLU A 62 3.80 -1.08 -22.42
N VAL A 63 3.65 0.06 -23.09
CA VAL A 63 3.17 1.31 -22.47
C VAL A 63 1.80 1.12 -21.81
N LEU A 64 0.84 0.51 -22.49
CA LEU A 64 -0.49 0.27 -21.89
C LEU A 64 -0.42 -0.63 -20.65
N SER A 65 0.39 -1.68 -20.70
CA SER A 65 0.59 -2.58 -19.56
C SER A 65 1.22 -1.86 -18.37
N GLU A 66 2.25 -1.04 -18.61
CA GLU A 66 2.91 -0.28 -17.55
C GLU A 66 2.02 0.82 -16.99
N HIS A 67 1.20 1.47 -17.83
CA HIS A 67 0.18 2.41 -17.40
C HIS A 67 -0.79 1.76 -16.40
N ASP A 68 -1.36 0.60 -16.75
CA ASP A 68 -2.33 -0.07 -15.89
C ASP A 68 -1.69 -0.53 -14.57
N ARG A 69 -0.43 -0.99 -14.62
CA ARG A 69 0.35 -1.30 -13.42
C ARG A 69 0.53 -0.07 -12.53
N LEU A 70 0.90 1.07 -13.09
CA LEU A 70 1.12 2.31 -12.36
C LEU A 70 -0.17 2.87 -11.77
N MET A 71 -1.27 2.80 -12.50
CA MET A 71 -2.59 3.20 -12.00
C MET A 71 -2.99 2.37 -10.78
N HIS A 72 -2.85 1.04 -10.83
CA HIS A 72 -3.12 0.20 -9.66
C HIS A 72 -2.19 0.53 -8.48
N LYS A 73 -0.91 0.79 -8.75
CA LYS A 73 0.04 1.17 -7.69
C LYS A 73 -0.31 2.53 -7.06
N LEU A 74 -0.76 3.49 -7.86
CA LEU A 74 -1.25 4.79 -7.39
C LEU A 74 -2.50 4.63 -6.52
N GLU A 75 -3.48 3.83 -6.94
CA GLU A 75 -4.69 3.53 -6.16
C GLU A 75 -4.34 2.92 -4.79
N GLU A 76 -3.43 1.94 -4.76
CA GLU A 76 -2.94 1.36 -3.51
C GLU A 76 -2.23 2.40 -2.63
N PHE A 77 -1.42 3.27 -3.22
CA PHE A 77 -0.72 4.33 -2.51
C PHE A 77 -1.69 5.33 -1.88
N GLU A 78 -2.70 5.78 -2.64
CA GLU A 78 -3.76 6.66 -2.16
C GLU A 78 -4.55 6.03 -1.01
N LEU A 79 -4.91 4.75 -1.14
CA LEU A 79 -5.58 4.00 -0.07
C LEU A 79 -4.75 4.02 1.22
N ARG A 80 -3.43 3.83 1.13
CA ARG A 80 -2.53 3.88 2.29
C ARG A 80 -2.45 5.27 2.91
N GLN A 81 -2.64 6.36 2.16
CA GLN A 81 -2.65 7.70 2.74
C GLN A 81 -3.86 7.92 3.66
N PHE A 82 -5.00 7.31 3.34
CA PHE A 82 -6.15 7.29 4.24
C PHE A 82 -5.90 6.49 5.53
N LEU A 83 -4.94 5.56 5.52
CA LEU A 83 -4.55 4.71 6.65
C LEU A 83 -3.29 5.24 7.39
N SER A 84 -3.23 6.56 7.60
CA SER A 84 -2.10 7.25 8.23
C SER A 84 -2.35 7.65 9.70
N GLY A 85 -3.45 7.17 10.28
CA GLY A 85 -3.79 7.38 11.68
C GLY A 85 -2.82 6.68 12.64
N GLU A 86 -2.78 7.16 13.88
CA GLU A 86 -1.86 6.68 14.92
C GLU A 86 -2.00 5.17 15.17
N SER A 87 -3.22 4.63 15.08
CA SER A 87 -3.53 3.23 15.38
C SER A 87 -3.62 2.33 14.15
N ASP A 88 -3.49 2.85 12.92
CA ASP A 88 -3.73 2.06 11.69
C ASP A 88 -2.70 0.94 11.49
N ARG A 89 -1.54 1.04 12.16
CA ARG A 89 -0.52 -0.02 12.19
C ARG A 89 -0.76 -1.08 13.25
N SER A 90 -1.66 -0.84 14.18
CA SER A 90 -1.96 -1.76 15.27
C SER A 90 -2.90 -2.86 14.78
N ASN A 91 -2.76 -4.06 15.34
CA ASN A 91 -3.74 -5.11 15.13
C ASN A 91 -5.11 -4.65 15.65
N ALA A 92 -6.16 -4.90 14.89
CA ALA A 92 -7.53 -4.60 15.28
C ALA A 92 -8.17 -5.80 15.99
N PHE A 93 -8.91 -5.53 17.06
CA PHE A 93 -9.83 -6.51 17.65
C PHE A 93 -11.22 -6.30 17.03
N ILE A 94 -11.74 -7.31 16.35
CA ILE A 94 -13.08 -7.28 15.75
C ILE A 94 -14.04 -8.05 16.65
N THR A 95 -15.09 -7.37 17.13
CA THR A 95 -16.19 -7.99 17.88
C THR A 95 -17.49 -7.78 17.12
N ILE A 96 -18.23 -8.87 16.86
CA ILE A 96 -19.50 -8.82 16.15
C ILE A 96 -20.62 -9.15 17.14
N HIS A 97 -21.60 -8.26 17.24
CA HIS A 97 -22.79 -8.45 18.06
C HIS A 97 -24.00 -8.66 17.15
N SER A 98 -24.77 -9.73 17.35
CA SER A 98 -25.96 -10.05 16.55
C SER A 98 -27.10 -9.03 16.71
N GLY A 99 -27.11 -8.23 17.78
CA GLY A 99 -28.15 -7.24 18.02
C GLY A 99 -29.50 -7.89 18.34
N ALA A 100 -30.60 -7.20 18.02
CA ALA A 100 -31.96 -7.71 18.23
C ALA A 100 -32.43 -8.54 17.02
N GLY A 101 -33.21 -9.61 17.27
CA GLY A 101 -33.80 -10.45 16.23
C GLY A 101 -33.67 -11.97 16.45
N GLY A 102 -33.09 -12.39 17.58
CA GLY A 102 -33.08 -13.80 17.98
C GLY A 102 -32.14 -14.64 17.11
N THR A 103 -32.54 -15.87 16.78
CA THR A 103 -31.70 -16.86 16.09
C THR A 103 -31.22 -16.37 14.72
N GLU A 104 -32.09 -15.71 13.96
CA GLU A 104 -31.78 -15.26 12.59
C GLU A 104 -30.68 -14.19 12.57
N SER A 105 -30.69 -13.29 13.57
CA SER A 105 -29.62 -12.32 13.78
C SER A 105 -28.31 -12.99 14.22
N CYS A 106 -28.37 -14.07 14.98
CA CYS A 106 -27.17 -14.85 15.34
C CYS A 106 -26.58 -15.56 14.11
N ASP A 107 -27.41 -16.16 13.27
CA ASP A 107 -26.96 -16.81 12.03
C ASP A 107 -26.28 -15.80 11.09
N TRP A 108 -26.81 -14.57 11.01
CA TRP A 108 -26.19 -13.49 10.25
C TRP A 108 -24.85 -13.04 10.84
N ALA A 109 -24.76 -12.89 12.17
CA ALA A 109 -23.49 -12.57 12.83
C ALA A 109 -22.43 -13.64 12.56
N ASP A 110 -22.81 -14.93 12.57
CA ASP A 110 -21.92 -16.03 12.22
C ASP A 110 -21.50 -16.01 10.75
N MET A 111 -22.38 -15.60 9.84
CA MET A 111 -22.02 -15.38 8.43
C MET A 111 -20.97 -14.27 8.29
N LEU A 112 -21.14 -13.14 8.98
CA LEU A 112 -20.16 -12.04 8.98
C LEU A 112 -18.83 -12.47 9.58
N LEU A 113 -18.84 -13.21 10.69
CA LEU A 113 -17.62 -13.74 11.31
C LEU A 113 -16.83 -14.60 10.32
N ARG A 114 -17.50 -15.55 9.65
CA ARG A 114 -16.88 -16.41 8.63
C ARG A 114 -16.36 -15.60 7.43
N MET A 115 -17.07 -14.54 7.03
CA MET A 115 -16.65 -13.66 5.95
C MET A 115 -15.33 -12.94 6.32
N TYR A 116 -15.26 -12.33 7.51
CA TYR A 116 -14.05 -11.63 7.96
C TYR A 116 -12.88 -12.59 8.17
N GLN A 117 -13.10 -13.78 8.73
CA GLN A 117 -12.06 -14.80 8.87
C GLN A 117 -11.42 -15.16 7.53
N ARG A 118 -12.23 -15.45 6.50
CA ARG A 118 -11.72 -15.75 5.16
C ARG A 118 -10.97 -14.57 4.52
N TRP A 119 -11.43 -13.35 4.78
CA TRP A 119 -10.74 -12.15 4.30
C TRP A 119 -9.38 -12.00 4.99
N ILE A 120 -9.31 -12.17 6.31
CA ILE A 120 -8.06 -12.12 7.11
C ILE A 120 -7.05 -13.15 6.59
N GLU A 121 -7.47 -14.42 6.46
CA GLU A 121 -6.63 -15.51 5.95
C GLU A 121 -6.06 -15.22 4.55
N ARG A 122 -6.87 -14.63 3.66
CA ARG A 122 -6.44 -14.27 2.30
C ARG A 122 -5.50 -13.07 2.29
N SER A 123 -5.67 -12.13 3.21
CA SER A 123 -4.82 -10.94 3.34
C SER A 123 -3.46 -11.22 3.99
N GLY A 124 -3.21 -12.46 4.43
CA GLY A 124 -1.92 -12.89 5.01
C GLY A 124 -1.75 -12.54 6.48
N LEU A 125 -2.87 -12.29 7.18
CA LEU A 125 -2.94 -12.08 8.63
C LEU A 125 -3.47 -13.32 9.35
#